data_AF-A0A355QBP7-F1
#
_entry.id   AF-A0A355QBP7-F1
#
_cell.length_a   1.000
_cell.length_b   1.000
_cell.length_c   1.000
_cell.angle_alpha   90.00
_cell.angle_beta   90.00
_cell.angle_gamma   90.00
#
_symmetry.space_group_name_H-M   'P 1'
#
loop_
_entity.id
_entity.type
_entity.pdbx_description
1 polymer ?
#
loop_
_entity_poly.entity_id
_entity_poly.type
_entity_poly.pdbx_seq_one_letter_code
_entity_poly.pdbx_strand_id
1 'polypeptide(L)'
;MGWWSKLEHPWIVKSSIALWQTFSDLDLSESNTKTFKSLHDCFTRELRPGLRPIHPNPNILTSPCDAIVGCSGKIEENQIFQAKGFPYSLQSLLGESPFSRGWDEKLEGGHYLTLRLTSSMYHRFHAPCDVQLTHVTYISGDTWNVNPIALKRVERLFCKNERIVMHLQTAAAVDFLMVPVAAVLVASMRLHALDVLLNLRYQGPNEVPCQSNYLKGQELGWFEHGSTIILLFNKDVEPLPELQFGKQVRMGQPLLKWTTTN
;
A
#
# COMPACT_ATOMS: atom_id res chain seq x y z
N MET A 1 15.16 9.62 12.70
CA MET A 1 14.93 8.25 13.23
C MET A 1 15.50 7.14 12.33
N GLY A 2 15.60 7.29 11.01
CA GLY A 2 16.03 6.19 10.14
C GLY A 2 17.45 5.63 10.34
N TRP A 3 18.40 6.42 10.88
CA TRP A 3 19.71 5.87 11.29
C TRP A 3 19.60 5.06 12.59
N TRP A 4 18.80 5.55 13.55
CA TRP A 4 18.58 4.88 14.83
C TRP A 4 17.89 3.53 14.65
N SER A 5 16.91 3.45 13.74
CA SER A 5 16.21 2.18 13.48
C SER A 5 17.10 1.11 12.86
N LYS A 6 18.22 1.49 12.25
CA LYS A 6 19.21 0.60 11.63
C LYS A 6 20.37 0.21 12.55
N LEU A 7 20.39 0.70 13.79
CA LEU A 7 21.41 0.31 14.76
C LEU A 7 21.26 -1.18 15.13
N GLU A 8 22.37 -1.91 15.11
CA GLU A 8 22.40 -3.36 15.36
C GLU A 8 22.81 -3.76 16.77
N HIS A 9 22.81 -2.81 17.72
CA HIS A 9 23.24 -3.09 19.08
C HIS A 9 22.16 -3.85 19.87
N PRO A 10 22.42 -5.10 20.35
CA PRO A 10 21.37 -5.98 20.87
C PRO A 10 20.52 -5.40 22.00
N TRP A 11 21.15 -4.67 22.93
CA TRP A 11 20.45 -4.03 24.04
C TRP A 11 19.58 -2.86 23.61
N ILE A 12 20.02 -2.08 22.61
CA ILE A 12 19.25 -0.95 22.08
C ILE A 12 18.02 -1.49 21.36
N VAL A 13 18.21 -2.53 20.55
CA VAL A 13 17.13 -3.18 19.79
C VAL A 13 16.10 -3.79 20.73
N LYS A 14 16.51 -4.61 21.70
CA LYS A 14 15.60 -5.23 22.67
C LYS A 14 14.82 -4.18 23.47
N SER A 15 15.49 -3.17 24.02
CA SER A 15 14.82 -2.12 24.79
C SER A 15 13.87 -1.29 23.93
N SER A 16 14.25 -0.99 22.68
CA SER A 16 13.39 -0.21 21.79
C SER A 16 12.16 -0.99 21.33
N ILE A 17 12.30 -2.29 21.03
CA ILE A 17 11.18 -3.16 20.70
C ILE A 17 10.25 -3.30 21.91
N ALA A 18 10.80 -3.54 23.11
CA ALA A 18 10.01 -3.64 24.33
C ALA A 18 9.22 -2.35 24.59
N LEU A 19 9.87 -1.19 24.47
CA LEU A 19 9.21 0.11 24.58
C LEU A 19 8.09 0.25 23.53
N TRP A 20 8.35 -0.14 22.28
CA TRP A 20 7.35 -0.10 21.22
C TRP A 20 6.12 -0.99 21.51
N GLN A 21 6.33 -2.17 22.10
CA GLN A 21 5.24 -3.03 22.57
C GLN A 21 4.45 -2.43 23.74
N THR A 22 5.03 -1.54 24.56
CA THR A 22 4.30 -0.92 25.68
C THR A 22 3.30 0.16 25.26
N PHE A 23 3.50 0.81 24.11
CA PHE A 23 2.64 1.90 23.64
C PHE A 23 1.89 1.57 22.34
N SER A 24 2.00 0.33 21.84
CA SER A 24 1.34 -0.10 20.61
C SER A 24 0.95 -1.57 20.64
N ASP A 25 0.01 -1.96 19.78
CA ASP A 25 -0.46 -3.34 19.66
C ASP A 25 0.49 -4.23 18.84
N LEU A 26 1.80 -4.03 18.98
CA LEU A 26 2.80 -4.80 18.23
C LEU A 26 2.83 -6.26 18.70
N ASP A 27 2.24 -7.13 17.89
CA ASP A 27 2.36 -8.57 18.03
C ASP A 27 3.51 -9.14 17.17
N LEU A 28 4.43 -9.81 17.84
CA LEU A 28 5.59 -10.51 17.27
C LEU A 28 5.42 -12.04 17.33
N SER A 29 4.28 -12.55 17.79
CA SER A 29 3.98 -13.98 17.81
C SER A 29 3.85 -14.56 16.39
N GLU A 30 3.45 -13.72 15.43
CA GLU A 30 3.26 -14.10 14.03
C GLU A 30 4.53 -14.01 13.18
N SER A 31 5.62 -13.42 13.69
CA SER A 31 6.84 -13.22 12.90
C SER A 31 7.62 -14.52 12.64
N ASN A 32 8.26 -14.60 11.47
CA ASN A 32 9.06 -15.75 11.05
C ASN A 32 10.31 -15.93 11.93
N THR A 33 10.91 -14.82 12.37
CA THR A 33 12.02 -14.80 13.32
C THR A 33 11.57 -14.27 14.69
N LYS A 34 12.23 -14.72 15.75
CA LYS A 34 12.07 -14.20 17.13
C LYS A 34 13.15 -13.19 17.52
N THR A 35 14.19 -13.08 16.71
CA THR A 35 15.35 -12.22 16.95
C THR A 35 15.52 -11.26 15.79
N PHE A 36 15.61 -9.98 16.09
CA PHE A 36 15.77 -8.92 15.11
C PHE A 36 17.14 -8.28 15.28
N LYS A 37 17.81 -8.02 14.15
CA LYS A 37 19.11 -7.32 14.15
C LYS A 37 18.94 -5.85 14.46
N SER A 38 17.82 -5.25 14.07
CA SER A 38 17.53 -3.83 14.26
C SER A 38 16.02 -3.58 14.43
N LEU A 39 15.64 -2.36 14.82
CA LEU A 39 14.23 -1.96 14.83
C LEU A 39 13.63 -1.97 13.42
N HIS A 40 14.43 -1.61 12.42
CA HIS A 40 14.05 -1.63 11.03
C HIS A 40 13.74 -3.07 10.56
N ASP A 41 14.59 -4.02 10.94
CA ASP A 41 14.38 -5.46 10.68
C ASP A 41 13.10 -5.99 11.36
N CYS A 42 12.79 -5.52 12.57
CA CYS A 42 11.52 -5.80 13.23
C CYS A 42 10.31 -5.19 12.49
N PHE A 43 10.49 -4.02 11.88
CA PHE A 43 9.43 -3.33 11.16
C PHE A 43 9.09 -4.03 9.83
N THR A 44 10.11 -4.42 9.07
CA THR A 44 9.99 -5.10 7.76
C THR A 44 9.93 -6.63 7.87
N ARG A 45 9.65 -7.14 9.09
CA ARG A 45 9.59 -8.56 9.42
C ARG A 45 8.70 -9.35 8.46
N GLU A 46 9.11 -10.57 8.19
CA GLU A 46 8.28 -11.56 7.52
C GLU A 46 7.37 -12.26 8.53
N LEU A 47 6.19 -12.65 8.07
CA LEU A 47 5.29 -13.50 8.84
C LEU A 47 5.63 -14.96 8.62
N ARG A 48 5.26 -15.83 9.58
CA ARG A 48 5.39 -17.27 9.38
C ARG A 48 4.55 -17.72 8.17
N PRO A 49 5.06 -18.64 7.33
CA PRO A 49 4.30 -19.19 6.21
C PRO A 49 2.93 -19.72 6.64
N GLY A 50 1.90 -19.45 5.85
CA GLY A 50 0.54 -19.94 6.08
C GLY A 50 -0.32 -19.10 7.05
N LEU A 51 0.22 -18.10 7.75
CA LEU A 51 -0.57 -17.23 8.65
C LEU A 51 -1.50 -16.25 7.94
N ARG A 52 -1.34 -16.08 6.63
CA ARG A 52 -2.20 -15.27 5.77
C ARG A 52 -2.73 -16.16 4.64
N PRO A 53 -3.78 -16.98 4.91
CA PRO A 53 -4.38 -17.80 3.87
C PRO A 53 -5.04 -16.88 2.83
N ILE A 54 -4.68 -17.12 1.56
CA ILE A 54 -5.18 -16.34 0.43
C ILE A 54 -6.53 -16.91 0.02
N HIS A 55 -7.54 -16.06 -0.14
CA HIS A 55 -8.85 -16.50 -0.61
C HIS A 55 -8.73 -17.17 -2.00
N PRO A 56 -9.19 -18.43 -2.17
CA PRO A 56 -8.87 -19.21 -3.37
C PRO A 56 -9.67 -18.81 -4.61
N ASN A 57 -10.82 -18.14 -4.45
CA ASN A 57 -11.66 -17.75 -5.57
C ASN A 57 -10.94 -16.72 -6.48
N PRO A 58 -10.73 -17.02 -7.78
CA PRO A 58 -10.09 -16.10 -8.72
C PRO A 58 -10.92 -14.84 -8.99
N ASN A 59 -12.24 -14.91 -8.80
CA ASN A 59 -13.16 -13.79 -9.02
C ASN A 59 -13.17 -12.77 -7.87
N ILE A 60 -12.42 -13.05 -6.79
CA ILE A 60 -12.33 -12.21 -5.60
C ILE A 60 -10.93 -11.62 -5.50
N LEU A 61 -10.83 -10.31 -5.42
CA LEU A 61 -9.57 -9.63 -5.12
C LEU A 61 -9.38 -9.57 -3.61
N THR A 62 -8.17 -9.90 -3.17
CA THR A 62 -7.83 -9.95 -1.75
C THR A 62 -7.09 -8.72 -1.28
N SER A 63 -7.08 -8.49 0.04
CA SER A 63 -6.29 -7.42 0.64
C SER A 63 -4.81 -7.62 0.34
N PRO A 64 -4.12 -6.59 -0.20
CA PRO A 64 -2.70 -6.68 -0.47
C PRO A 64 -1.86 -6.61 0.81
N CYS A 65 -2.42 -6.13 1.92
CA CYS A 65 -1.70 -5.91 3.18
C CYS A 65 -2.60 -6.09 4.40
N ASP A 66 -1.99 -6.11 5.58
CA ASP A 66 -2.71 -5.94 6.84
C ASP A 66 -2.98 -4.45 7.06
N ALA A 67 -4.25 -4.06 7.15
CA ALA A 67 -4.62 -2.65 7.17
C ALA A 67 -5.94 -2.39 7.90
N ILE A 68 -6.23 -1.11 8.11
CA ILE A 68 -7.55 -0.59 8.45
C ILE A 68 -8.12 0.07 7.20
N VAL A 69 -9.36 -0.25 6.86
CA VAL A 69 -10.10 0.41 5.78
C VAL A 69 -10.28 1.89 6.13
N GLY A 70 -9.60 2.76 5.39
CA GLY A 70 -9.54 4.20 5.64
C GLY A 70 -10.64 4.97 4.93
N CYS A 71 -10.82 4.78 3.63
CA CYS A 71 -11.93 5.39 2.89
C CYS A 71 -12.18 4.55 1.64
N SER A 72 -13.43 4.48 1.19
CA SER A 72 -13.80 3.76 -0.01
C SER A 72 -15.03 4.40 -0.62
N GLY A 73 -15.13 4.37 -1.93
CA GLY A 73 -16.28 4.92 -2.64
C GLY A 73 -16.14 4.79 -4.14
N LYS A 74 -17.14 5.31 -4.84
CA LYS A 74 -17.07 5.47 -6.29
C LYS A 74 -16.17 6.65 -6.66
N ILE A 75 -15.53 6.52 -7.81
CA ILE A 75 -14.80 7.60 -8.46
C ILE A 75 -15.80 8.30 -9.37
N GLU A 76 -16.12 9.55 -9.07
CA GLU A 76 -17.06 10.37 -9.82
C GLU A 76 -16.42 11.74 -10.06
N GLU A 77 -16.56 12.28 -11.26
CA GLU A 77 -15.97 13.57 -11.66
C GLU A 77 -14.46 13.64 -11.39
N ASN A 78 -13.76 12.51 -11.58
CA ASN A 78 -12.34 12.36 -11.26
C ASN A 78 -11.97 12.64 -9.79
N GLN A 79 -12.90 12.55 -8.85
CA GLN A 79 -12.66 12.80 -7.43
C GLN A 79 -12.55 11.53 -6.60
N ILE A 80 -11.62 11.58 -5.63
CA ILE A 80 -11.44 10.59 -4.57
C ILE A 80 -11.45 11.32 -3.23
N PHE A 81 -11.80 10.64 -2.15
CA PHE A 81 -11.79 11.20 -0.81
C PHE A 81 -10.68 10.60 0.05
N GLN A 82 -9.90 11.48 0.69
CA GLN A 82 -8.92 11.10 1.71
C GLN A 82 -9.64 10.67 3.00
N ALA A 83 -10.62 11.49 3.36
CA ALA A 83 -11.58 11.29 4.41
C ALA A 83 -12.84 12.06 4.00
N LYS A 84 -13.99 11.77 4.63
CA LYS A 84 -15.23 12.49 4.36
C LYS A 84 -15.01 14.01 4.45
N GLY A 85 -15.30 14.73 3.37
CA GLY A 85 -15.12 16.19 3.27
C GLY A 85 -13.75 16.68 2.78
N PHE A 86 -12.82 15.77 2.43
CA PHE A 86 -11.50 16.11 1.90
C PHE A 86 -11.28 15.45 0.53
N PRO A 87 -11.95 15.94 -0.53
CA PRO A 87 -11.76 15.43 -1.88
C PRO A 87 -10.40 15.84 -2.45
N TYR A 88 -9.91 15.04 -3.39
CA TYR A 88 -8.76 15.34 -4.24
C TYR A 88 -8.94 14.71 -5.61
N SER A 89 -8.34 15.30 -6.65
CA SER A 89 -8.46 14.76 -8.00
C SER A 89 -7.55 13.56 -8.22
N LEU A 90 -7.99 12.64 -9.09
CA LEU A 90 -7.16 11.55 -9.61
C LEU A 90 -5.83 12.06 -10.14
N GLN A 91 -5.84 13.13 -10.94
CA GLN A 91 -4.63 13.75 -11.49
C GLN A 91 -3.65 14.20 -10.39
N SER A 92 -4.16 14.76 -9.28
CA SER A 92 -3.30 15.16 -8.15
C SER A 92 -2.61 13.94 -7.52
N LEU A 93 -3.28 12.79 -7.49
CA LEU A 93 -2.72 11.54 -6.96
C LEU A 93 -1.79 10.88 -7.99
N LEU A 94 -2.16 10.80 -9.26
CA LEU A 94 -1.37 10.09 -10.28
C LEU A 94 -0.18 10.92 -10.80
N GLY A 95 -0.16 12.22 -10.52
CA GLY A 95 0.88 13.12 -11.02
C GLY A 95 0.76 13.37 -12.52
N GLU A 96 1.65 14.23 -13.02
CA GLU A 96 1.75 14.55 -14.44
C GLU A 96 2.76 13.61 -15.10
N SER A 97 2.25 12.52 -15.66
CA SER A 97 3.04 11.50 -16.36
C SER A 97 2.39 11.16 -17.69
N PRO A 98 3.16 10.81 -18.74
CA PRO A 98 2.58 10.18 -19.93
C PRO A 98 1.75 8.93 -19.60
N PHE A 99 2.11 8.19 -18.55
CA PHE A 99 1.42 6.97 -18.11
C PHE A 99 0.19 7.24 -17.25
N SER A 100 0.02 8.46 -16.74
CA SER A 100 -1.20 8.86 -16.00
C SER A 100 -2.34 9.31 -16.92
N ARG A 101 -2.07 9.56 -18.21
CA ARG A 101 -3.08 9.98 -19.19
C ARG A 101 -4.10 8.88 -19.47
N GLY A 102 -5.39 9.25 -19.50
CA GLY A 102 -6.50 8.34 -19.79
C GLY A 102 -6.94 7.49 -18.60
N TRP A 103 -6.23 7.55 -17.46
CA TRP A 103 -6.69 6.87 -16.25
C TRP A 103 -7.91 7.53 -15.63
N ASP A 104 -8.09 8.83 -15.81
CA ASP A 104 -9.32 9.56 -15.52
C ASP A 104 -10.52 8.90 -16.21
N GLU A 105 -10.46 8.72 -17.53
CA GLU A 105 -11.54 8.08 -18.28
C GLU A 105 -11.72 6.60 -17.93
N LYS A 106 -10.62 5.86 -17.72
CA LYS A 106 -10.67 4.43 -17.37
C LYS A 106 -11.26 4.17 -15.99
N LEU A 107 -11.04 5.08 -15.02
CA LEU A 107 -11.46 4.91 -13.63
C LEU A 107 -12.78 5.59 -13.31
N GLU A 108 -13.31 6.44 -14.19
CA GLU A 108 -14.59 7.09 -14.00
C GLU A 108 -15.73 6.06 -13.82
N GLY A 109 -16.55 6.25 -12.77
CA GLY A 109 -17.58 5.30 -12.35
C GLY A 109 -17.04 4.03 -11.69
N GLY A 110 -15.72 3.91 -11.55
CA GLY A 110 -15.04 2.84 -10.84
C GLY A 110 -15.04 3.02 -9.32
N HIS A 111 -14.16 2.30 -8.62
CA HIS A 111 -14.08 2.33 -7.16
C HIS A 111 -12.64 2.57 -6.68
N TYR A 112 -12.52 3.35 -5.61
CA TYR A 112 -11.28 3.46 -4.85
C TYR A 112 -11.40 2.82 -3.47
N LEU A 113 -10.27 2.33 -2.96
CA LEU A 113 -10.14 1.80 -1.61
C LEU A 113 -8.81 2.21 -1.01
N THR A 114 -8.87 2.95 0.09
CA THR A 114 -7.72 3.40 0.87
C THR A 114 -7.52 2.47 2.06
N LEU A 115 -6.36 1.81 2.12
CA LEU A 115 -5.94 0.90 3.17
C LEU A 115 -4.82 1.55 3.97
N ARG A 116 -5.06 1.82 5.25
CA ARG A 116 -4.07 2.47 6.13
C ARG A 116 -3.39 1.44 7.02
N LEU A 117 -2.07 1.41 6.98
CA LEU A 117 -1.25 0.56 7.83
C LEU A 117 -0.85 1.36 9.07
N THR A 118 -0.95 0.75 10.25
CA THR A 118 -0.40 1.32 11.48
C THR A 118 1.01 0.83 11.68
N SER A 119 1.85 1.54 12.43
CA SER A 119 3.27 1.18 12.63
C SER A 119 3.47 -0.27 13.09
N SER A 120 2.54 -0.82 13.87
CA SER A 120 2.62 -2.17 14.45
C SER A 120 2.22 -3.30 13.49
N MET A 121 1.56 -2.99 12.38
CA MET A 121 1.08 -3.97 11.41
C MET A 121 2.21 -4.57 10.56
N TYR A 122 1.85 -5.53 9.71
CA TYR A 122 2.72 -6.09 8.69
C TYR A 122 2.83 -5.12 7.50
N HIS A 123 4.04 -4.68 7.16
CA HIS A 123 4.29 -3.60 6.19
C HIS A 123 4.74 -4.08 4.81
N ARG A 124 4.65 -5.38 4.55
CA ARG A 124 4.82 -5.89 3.19
C ARG A 124 3.47 -6.00 2.51
N PHE A 125 3.46 -5.83 1.20
CA PHE A 125 2.27 -5.82 0.40
C PHE A 125 2.39 -6.75 -0.81
N HIS A 126 1.25 -7.31 -1.18
CA HIS A 126 1.15 -8.48 -2.04
C HIS A 126 0.17 -8.24 -3.18
N ALA A 127 0.29 -9.05 -4.23
CA ALA A 127 -0.60 -9.02 -5.36
C ALA A 127 -2.04 -9.43 -4.93
N PRO A 128 -3.08 -8.62 -5.20
CA PRO A 128 -4.45 -8.90 -4.77
C PRO A 128 -5.15 -9.97 -5.64
N CYS A 129 -4.62 -10.22 -6.83
CA CYS A 129 -5.01 -11.23 -7.81
C CYS A 129 -3.78 -11.57 -8.67
N ASP A 130 -3.90 -12.51 -9.60
CA ASP A 130 -2.85 -12.76 -10.59
C ASP A 130 -2.71 -11.56 -11.52
N VAL A 131 -1.51 -10.98 -11.56
CA VAL A 131 -1.26 -9.70 -12.24
C VAL A 131 0.12 -9.67 -12.88
N GLN A 132 0.22 -8.87 -13.93
CA GLN A 132 1.46 -8.35 -14.45
C GLN A 132 1.62 -6.90 -13.99
N LEU A 133 2.74 -6.60 -13.34
CA LEU A 133 3.22 -5.24 -13.15
C LEU A 133 3.87 -4.81 -14.47
N THR A 134 3.28 -3.81 -15.14
CA THR A 134 3.68 -3.36 -16.47
C THR A 134 4.47 -2.05 -16.44
N HIS A 135 4.27 -1.24 -15.40
CA HIS A 135 4.94 0.04 -15.25
C HIS A 135 4.89 0.54 -13.81
N VAL A 136 5.90 1.31 -13.42
CA VAL A 136 5.97 2.01 -12.14
C VAL A 136 6.27 3.49 -12.40
N THR A 137 5.40 4.37 -11.89
CA THR A 137 5.68 5.81 -11.82
C THR A 137 6.01 6.18 -10.37
N TYR A 138 7.24 6.60 -10.12
CA TYR A 138 7.69 7.13 -8.85
C TYR A 138 7.45 8.64 -8.79
N ILE A 139 6.79 9.10 -7.73
CA ILE A 139 6.49 10.51 -7.51
C ILE A 139 7.12 10.94 -6.19
N SER A 140 8.11 11.81 -6.28
CA SER A 140 8.71 12.43 -5.12
C SER A 140 7.73 13.39 -4.45
N GLY A 141 7.83 13.50 -3.12
CA GLY A 141 6.95 14.35 -2.33
C GLY A 141 7.44 14.44 -0.90
N ASP A 142 6.61 14.97 -0.02
CA ASP A 142 6.87 15.02 1.41
C ASP A 142 6.60 13.65 2.07
N THR A 143 6.73 13.58 3.39
CA THR A 143 6.39 12.37 4.17
C THR A 143 5.50 12.71 5.35
N TRP A 144 4.38 13.39 5.07
CA TRP A 144 3.41 13.77 6.10
C TRP A 144 2.84 12.53 6.81
N ASN A 145 2.51 12.69 8.09
CA ASN A 145 1.95 11.62 8.88
C ASN A 145 0.51 11.30 8.44
N VAL A 146 0.22 10.03 8.14
CA VAL A 146 -1.10 9.56 7.70
C VAL A 146 -2.02 9.15 8.86
N ASN A 147 -1.76 9.65 10.09
CA ASN A 147 -2.62 9.37 11.23
C ASN A 147 -4.02 10.02 11.05
N PRO A 148 -5.07 9.52 11.74
CA PRO A 148 -6.43 10.03 11.56
C PRO A 148 -6.60 11.53 11.83
N ILE A 149 -5.78 12.13 12.69
CA ILE A 149 -5.84 13.56 13.00
C ILE A 149 -5.31 14.38 11.83
N ALA A 150 -4.17 13.98 11.26
CA ALA A 150 -3.56 14.63 10.11
C ALA A 150 -4.44 14.48 8.87
N LEU A 151 -5.04 13.30 8.65
CA LEU A 151 -5.98 13.07 7.54
C LEU A 151 -7.22 13.97 7.58
N LYS A 152 -7.61 14.48 8.76
CA LYS A 152 -8.72 15.41 8.95
C LYS A 152 -8.31 16.89 8.91
N ARG A 153 -7.02 17.20 8.82
CA ARG A 153 -6.50 18.58 8.91
C ARG A 153 -5.70 19.00 7.69
N VAL A 154 -4.97 18.08 7.09
CA VAL A 154 -4.12 18.34 5.93
C VAL A 154 -4.86 17.90 4.68
N GLU A 155 -5.31 18.86 3.89
CA GLU A 155 -5.88 18.60 2.58
C GLU A 155 -4.85 17.98 1.64
N ARG A 156 -5.32 17.04 0.80
CA ARG A 156 -4.53 16.40 -0.25
C ARG A 156 -3.22 15.79 0.27
N LEU A 157 -3.24 15.23 1.49
CA LEU A 157 -2.06 14.67 2.15
C LEU A 157 -1.42 13.57 1.30
N PHE A 158 -2.23 12.66 0.76
CA PHE A 158 -1.71 11.58 -0.08
C PHE A 158 -1.03 12.09 -1.36
N CYS A 159 -1.52 13.19 -1.93
CA CYS A 159 -0.96 13.80 -3.14
C CYS A 159 0.34 14.58 -2.85
N LYS A 160 0.53 15.04 -1.61
CA LYS A 160 1.75 15.69 -1.16
C LYS A 160 2.84 14.68 -0.83
N ASN A 161 2.48 13.47 -0.44
CA ASN A 161 3.44 12.48 -0.03
C ASN A 161 4.15 11.79 -1.20
N GLU A 162 5.38 11.36 -0.93
CA GLU A 162 6.12 10.41 -1.74
C GLU A 162 5.28 9.14 -1.93
N ARG A 163 5.20 8.68 -3.18
CA ARG A 163 4.38 7.54 -3.55
C ARG A 163 4.84 6.89 -4.84
N ILE A 164 4.39 5.66 -5.02
CA ILE A 164 4.59 4.90 -6.25
C ILE A 164 3.21 4.62 -6.84
N VAL A 165 3.05 4.82 -8.14
CA VAL A 165 1.89 4.37 -8.91
C VAL A 165 2.29 3.10 -9.64
N MET A 166 1.71 1.97 -9.23
CA MET A 166 1.93 0.67 -9.86
C MET A 166 0.81 0.40 -10.87
N HIS A 167 1.18 0.24 -12.13
CA HIS A 167 0.27 -0.13 -13.22
C HIS A 167 0.17 -1.65 -13.29
N LEU A 168 -0.99 -2.18 -12.94
CA LEU A 168 -1.23 -3.61 -12.85
C LEU A 168 -2.26 -4.00 -13.90
N GLN A 169 -1.97 -5.09 -14.60
CA GLN A 169 -2.87 -5.70 -15.56
C GLN A 169 -3.13 -7.14 -15.17
N THR A 170 -4.40 -7.54 -15.15
CA THR A 170 -4.80 -8.92 -14.89
C THR A 170 -4.66 -9.78 -16.15
N ALA A 171 -4.68 -11.11 -15.98
CA ALA A 171 -4.71 -12.04 -17.13
C ALA A 171 -5.93 -11.84 -18.06
N ALA A 172 -7.03 -11.30 -17.53
CA ALA A 172 -8.22 -10.94 -18.29
C ALA A 172 -8.12 -9.55 -18.98
N ALA A 173 -6.91 -8.97 -19.04
CA ALA A 173 -6.63 -7.65 -19.60
C ALA A 173 -7.38 -6.49 -18.92
N VAL A 174 -7.78 -6.66 -17.66
CA VAL A 174 -8.33 -5.56 -16.85
C VAL A 174 -7.19 -4.83 -16.15
N ASP A 175 -7.10 -3.53 -16.39
CA ASP A 175 -6.11 -2.64 -15.78
C ASP A 175 -6.63 -2.05 -14.47
N PHE A 176 -5.76 -1.94 -13.48
CA PHE A 176 -6.02 -1.20 -12.24
C PHE A 176 -4.73 -0.60 -11.67
N LEU A 177 -4.87 0.31 -10.71
CA LEU A 177 -3.73 0.93 -10.05
C LEU A 177 -3.66 0.52 -8.58
N MET A 178 -2.44 0.26 -8.14
CA MET A 178 -2.09 0.22 -6.72
C MET A 178 -1.12 1.36 -6.45
N VAL A 179 -1.45 2.21 -5.48
CA VAL A 179 -0.66 3.39 -5.13
C VAL A 179 -0.17 3.28 -3.68
N PRO A 180 1.00 2.65 -3.45
CA PRO A 180 1.72 2.77 -2.19
C PRO A 180 2.12 4.22 -1.92
N VAL A 181 1.65 4.77 -0.79
CA VAL A 181 1.95 6.13 -0.31
C VAL A 181 2.74 6.01 0.99
N ALA A 182 3.94 6.59 1.00
CA ALA A 182 4.79 6.56 2.17
C ALA A 182 4.35 7.58 3.22
N ALA A 183 4.70 7.34 4.49
CA ALA A 183 4.46 8.28 5.57
C ALA A 183 5.58 8.26 6.63
N VAL A 184 5.88 9.43 7.18
CA VAL A 184 6.73 9.67 8.38
C VAL A 184 8.20 9.22 8.32
N LEU A 185 9.07 10.14 8.78
CA LEU A 185 10.45 9.98 9.28
C LEU A 185 11.55 9.45 8.35
N VAL A 186 11.29 8.48 7.47
CA VAL A 186 12.10 8.11 6.29
C VAL A 186 11.17 7.29 5.38
N ALA A 187 10.55 7.95 4.40
CA ALA A 187 9.85 7.23 3.34
C ALA A 187 10.88 6.47 2.51
N SER A 188 10.80 5.16 2.54
CA SER A 188 11.38 4.37 1.46
C SER A 188 10.54 3.14 1.22
N MET A 189 10.38 2.82 -0.06
CA MET A 189 9.64 1.68 -0.55
C MET A 189 10.58 0.81 -1.38
N ARG A 190 10.43 -0.50 -1.25
CA ARG A 190 11.12 -1.48 -2.09
C ARG A 190 10.09 -2.29 -2.84
N LEU A 191 10.38 -2.57 -4.10
CA LEU A 191 9.57 -3.42 -4.96
C LEU A 191 10.45 -4.56 -5.44
N HIS A 192 9.97 -5.81 -5.43
CA HIS A 192 10.76 -6.93 -5.94
C HIS A 192 11.09 -6.79 -7.43
N ALA A 193 10.23 -6.12 -8.20
CA ALA A 193 10.47 -5.84 -9.61
C ALA A 193 11.64 -4.87 -9.84
N LEU A 194 12.03 -4.10 -8.83
CA LEU A 194 13.05 -3.06 -8.91
C LEU A 194 14.12 -3.30 -7.85
N ASP A 195 15.37 -3.57 -8.27
CA ASP A 195 16.49 -3.71 -7.33
C ASP A 195 17.00 -2.35 -6.81
N VAL A 196 16.07 -1.43 -6.54
CA VAL A 196 16.34 -0.04 -6.16
C VAL A 196 15.43 0.36 -5.01
N LEU A 197 16.03 0.96 -3.98
CA LEU A 197 15.30 1.61 -2.91
C LEU A 197 14.76 2.96 -3.40
N LEU A 198 13.44 3.09 -3.50
CA LEU A 198 12.78 4.34 -3.87
C LEU A 198 12.54 5.18 -2.61
N ASN A 199 13.10 6.39 -2.58
CA ASN A 199 13.05 7.32 -1.46
C ASN A 199 13.31 8.77 -1.92
N LEU A 200 13.16 9.74 -1.02
CA LEU A 200 13.42 11.17 -1.27
C LEU A 200 14.77 11.53 -1.92
N ARG A 201 15.78 10.66 -1.81
CA ARG A 201 17.12 10.88 -2.41
C ARG A 201 17.28 10.20 -3.77
N TYR A 202 16.32 9.41 -4.20
CA TYR A 202 16.36 8.77 -5.51
C TYR A 202 16.32 9.85 -6.60
N GLN A 203 17.36 9.88 -7.44
CA GLN A 203 17.49 10.79 -8.59
C GLN A 203 17.36 10.06 -9.93
N GLY A 204 16.95 8.79 -9.91
CA GLY A 204 16.77 8.01 -11.14
C GLY A 204 15.46 8.35 -11.86
N PRO A 205 15.14 7.63 -12.94
CA PRO A 205 13.92 7.86 -13.70
C PRO A 205 12.67 7.76 -12.82
N ASN A 206 11.78 8.74 -12.95
CA ASN A 206 10.44 8.69 -12.34
C ASN A 206 9.55 7.68 -13.05
N GLU A 207 9.81 7.40 -14.33
CA GLU A 207 9.12 6.38 -15.12
C GLU A 207 10.00 5.15 -15.24
N VAL A 208 9.58 4.05 -14.62
CA VAL A 208 10.36 2.83 -14.54
C VAL A 208 9.58 1.72 -15.26
N PRO A 209 9.93 1.40 -16.52
CA PRO A 209 9.34 0.27 -17.19
C PRO A 209 9.77 -1.01 -16.47
N CYS A 210 8.81 -1.85 -16.14
CA CYS A 210 9.05 -3.13 -15.51
C CYS A 210 8.00 -4.12 -16.01
N GLN A 211 8.42 -5.33 -16.34
CA GLN A 211 7.50 -6.42 -16.68
C GLN A 211 7.77 -7.57 -15.73
N SER A 212 6.87 -7.78 -14.78
CA SER A 212 7.00 -8.84 -13.79
C SER A 212 5.63 -9.41 -13.46
N ASN A 213 5.54 -10.74 -13.52
CA ASN A 213 4.30 -11.45 -13.23
C ASN A 213 4.29 -11.86 -11.76
N TYR A 214 3.15 -11.68 -11.13
CA TYR A 214 2.90 -12.03 -9.73
C TYR A 214 1.64 -12.86 -9.64
N LEU A 215 1.74 -13.98 -8.92
CA LEU A 215 0.56 -14.75 -8.52
C LEU A 215 -0.15 -14.06 -7.36
N LYS A 216 -1.45 -14.32 -7.22
CA LYS A 216 -2.26 -13.83 -6.11
C LYS A 216 -1.60 -14.17 -4.76
N GLY A 217 -1.40 -13.14 -3.94
CA GLY A 217 -0.74 -13.22 -2.63
C GLY A 217 0.78 -13.28 -2.68
N GLN A 218 1.41 -13.26 -3.86
CA GLN A 218 2.86 -13.08 -3.97
C GLN A 218 3.26 -11.67 -3.54
N GLU A 219 4.37 -11.57 -2.81
CA GLU A 219 4.87 -10.28 -2.33
C GLU A 219 5.32 -9.40 -3.50
N LEU A 220 4.80 -8.17 -3.55
CA LEU A 220 5.17 -7.14 -4.52
C LEU A 220 6.32 -6.28 -3.99
N GLY A 221 6.31 -6.01 -2.68
CA GLY A 221 7.24 -5.09 -2.06
C GLY A 221 6.90 -4.81 -0.60
N TRP A 222 7.58 -3.84 -0.02
CA TRP A 222 7.34 -3.43 1.35
C TRP A 222 7.67 -1.97 1.60
N PHE A 223 7.07 -1.45 2.67
CA PHE A 223 7.42 -0.15 3.22
C PHE A 223 8.47 -0.30 4.31
N GLU A 224 9.39 0.65 4.38
CA GLU A 224 10.38 0.70 5.45
C GLU A 224 9.90 1.49 6.68
N HIS A 225 8.82 2.27 6.53
CA HIS A 225 8.08 2.97 7.59
C HIS A 225 6.58 3.10 7.24
N GLY A 226 5.76 3.53 8.20
CA GLY A 226 4.29 3.47 8.12
C GLY A 226 3.69 4.06 6.84
N SER A 227 2.54 3.55 6.41
CA SER A 227 2.11 3.80 5.03
C SER A 227 0.60 3.66 4.79
N THR A 228 0.21 3.97 3.57
CA THR A 228 -1.14 3.78 3.05
C THR A 228 -1.05 3.17 1.65
N ILE A 229 -1.96 2.29 1.29
CA ILE A 229 -2.13 1.81 -0.08
C ILE A 229 -3.49 2.27 -0.57
N ILE A 230 -3.51 2.95 -1.71
CA ILE A 230 -4.76 3.30 -2.41
C ILE A 230 -4.90 2.36 -3.60
N LEU A 231 -5.99 1.62 -3.65
CA LEU A 231 -6.35 0.82 -4.81
C LEU A 231 -7.38 1.60 -5.64
N LEU A 232 -7.19 1.61 -6.96
CA LEU A 232 -8.10 2.26 -7.91
C LEU A 232 -8.48 1.24 -8.98
N PHE A 233 -9.77 0.97 -9.10
CA PHE A 233 -10.31 0.05 -10.09
C PHE A 233 -11.33 0.74 -10.98
N ASN A 234 -11.47 0.23 -12.19
CA ASN A 234 -12.56 0.62 -13.08
C ASN A 234 -13.91 0.07 -12.57
N LYS A 235 -14.98 0.33 -13.33
CA LYS A 235 -16.36 -0.12 -13.04
C LYS A 235 -16.56 -1.64 -13.05
N ASP A 236 -15.56 -2.41 -13.48
CA ASP A 236 -15.65 -3.88 -13.54
C ASP A 236 -15.36 -4.54 -12.18
N VAL A 237 -15.10 -3.74 -11.14
CA VAL A 237 -14.85 -4.19 -9.77
C VAL A 237 -15.80 -3.52 -8.79
N GLU A 238 -16.37 -4.32 -7.91
CA GLU A 238 -17.23 -3.87 -6.83
C GLU A 238 -16.66 -4.27 -5.46
N PRO A 239 -16.75 -3.38 -4.46
CA PRO A 239 -16.44 -3.75 -3.09
C PRO A 239 -17.43 -4.77 -2.54
N LEU A 240 -16.93 -5.68 -1.70
CA LEU A 240 -17.79 -6.62 -0.99
C LEU A 240 -18.63 -5.88 0.06
N PRO A 241 -19.89 -6.31 0.32
CA PRO A 241 -20.77 -5.64 1.27
C PRO A 241 -20.22 -5.49 2.69
N GLU A 242 -19.28 -6.36 3.06
CA GLU A 242 -18.66 -6.37 4.38
C GLU A 242 -17.53 -5.34 4.53
N LEU A 243 -17.17 -4.62 3.47
CA LEU A 243 -16.13 -3.61 3.47
C LEU A 243 -16.68 -2.32 4.11
N GLN A 244 -16.23 -2.02 5.32
CA GLN A 244 -16.69 -0.86 6.09
C GLN A 244 -15.51 -0.03 6.58
N PHE A 245 -15.72 1.29 6.67
CA PHE A 245 -14.75 2.21 7.26
C PHE A 245 -14.34 1.75 8.67
N GLY A 246 -13.04 1.78 8.95
CA GLY A 246 -12.47 1.39 10.25
C GLY A 246 -12.32 -0.11 10.46
N LYS A 247 -12.87 -0.96 9.56
CA LYS A 247 -12.70 -2.41 9.64
C LYS A 247 -11.22 -2.78 9.45
N GLN A 248 -10.71 -3.64 10.31
CA GLN A 248 -9.40 -4.27 10.11
C GLN A 248 -9.52 -5.39 9.08
N VAL A 249 -8.58 -5.43 8.15
CA VAL A 249 -8.46 -6.46 7.12
C VAL A 249 -7.03 -7.00 7.13
N ARG A 250 -6.88 -8.29 6.90
CA ARG A 250 -5.57 -8.96 6.81
C ARG A 250 -5.25 -9.27 5.36
N MET A 251 -3.96 -9.33 5.03
CA MET A 251 -3.49 -9.79 3.72
C MET A 251 -4.14 -11.13 3.36
N GLY A 252 -4.62 -11.25 2.12
CA GLY A 252 -5.27 -12.48 1.63
C GLY A 252 -6.77 -12.57 1.94
N GLN A 253 -7.34 -11.70 2.78
CA GLN A 253 -8.78 -11.63 3.00
C GLN A 253 -9.52 -11.00 1.83
N PRO A 254 -10.78 -11.41 1.56
CA PRO A 254 -11.55 -10.89 0.43
C PRO A 254 -11.93 -9.41 0.64
N LEU A 255 -11.76 -8.57 -0.40
CA LEU A 255 -12.11 -7.14 -0.36
C LEU A 255 -13.09 -6.74 -1.46
N LEU A 256 -12.86 -7.22 -2.68
CA LEU A 256 -13.56 -6.80 -3.88
C LEU A 256 -13.89 -8.03 -4.73
N LYS A 257 -14.86 -7.89 -5.63
CA LYS A 257 -15.23 -8.91 -6.62
C LYS A 257 -15.23 -8.29 -8.01
N TRP A 258 -14.90 -9.08 -9.02
CA TRP A 258 -15.17 -8.70 -10.41
C TRP A 258 -16.68 -8.75 -10.68
N THR A 259 -17.21 -7.75 -11.38
CA THR A 259 -18.63 -7.69 -11.77
C THR A 259 -18.93 -8.55 -12.99
N THR A 260 -17.94 -8.68 -13.88
CA THR A 260 -18.01 -9.56 -15.04
C THR A 260 -17.19 -10.82 -14.75
N THR A 261 -17.88 -11.93 -14.47
CA THR A 261 -17.25 -13.25 -14.47
C THR A 261 -16.89 -13.63 -15.90
N ASN A 262 -15.62 -13.94 -16.16
CA ASN A 262 -15.27 -14.84 -17.26
C ASN A 262 -15.79 -16.24 -16.96
#